data_AF-A0A327K1R7-F1
#
_entry.id   AF-A0A327K1R7-F1
#
_cell.length_a   1.000
_cell.length_b   1.000
_cell.length_c   1.000
_cell.angle_alpha   90.00
_cell.angle_beta   90.00
_cell.angle_gamma   90.00
#
_symmetry.space_group_name_H-M   'P 1'
#
loop_
_entity.id
_entity.type
_entity.pdbx_description
1 polymer ?
#
loop_
_entity_poly.entity_id
_entity_poly.type
_entity_poly.pdbx_seq_one_letter_code
_entity_poly.pdbx_strand_id
1 'polypeptide(L)'
;IVPAASSSSEFSGATRIYWTLKLAGLEHLAILNGGYRVWNADPSTTLATDKPEIVAADFKAQLRPGLLVSSDDVRSHLDDGSTVLL
;
A
#
# COMPACT_ATOMS: atom_id res chain seq x y z
N ILE A 1 8.42 9.90 3.20
CA ILE A 1 8.24 10.01 1.72
C ILE A 1 6.74 9.97 1.44
N VAL A 2 6.18 10.94 0.71
CA VAL A 2 4.78 10.91 0.25
C VAL A 2 4.81 10.74 -1.27
N PRO A 3 4.27 9.64 -1.82
CA PRO A 3 4.33 9.41 -3.27
C PRO A 3 3.58 10.49 -4.06
N ALA A 4 4.26 11.12 -5.01
CA ALA A 4 3.64 12.10 -5.90
C ALA A 4 2.83 11.47 -7.05
N ALA A 5 2.91 10.15 -7.21
CA ALA A 5 2.29 9.38 -8.29
C ALA A 5 2.64 9.93 -9.69
N SER A 6 3.87 10.42 -9.86
CA SER A 6 4.41 11.00 -11.11
C SER A 6 5.04 9.96 -12.03
N SER A 7 5.29 8.76 -11.49
CA SER A 7 5.76 7.59 -12.24
C SER A 7 5.13 6.32 -11.70
N SER A 8 5.24 5.24 -12.48
CA SER A 8 4.85 3.90 -12.03
C SER A 8 5.60 3.49 -10.76
N SER A 9 6.88 3.86 -10.63
CA SER A 9 7.70 3.52 -9.45
C SER A 9 7.18 4.19 -8.16
N GLU A 10 6.76 5.44 -8.22
CA GLU A 10 6.17 6.12 -7.05
C GLU A 10 4.82 5.51 -6.66
N PHE A 11 3.99 5.16 -7.66
CA PHE A 11 2.73 4.48 -7.42
C PHE A 11 2.94 3.07 -6.83
N SER A 12 3.94 2.33 -7.31
CA SER A 12 4.35 1.05 -6.72
C SER A 12 4.79 1.19 -5.27
N GLY A 13 5.42 2.31 -4.90
CA GLY A 13 5.78 2.62 -3.50
C GLY A 13 4.55 2.73 -2.59
N ALA A 14 3.55 3.52 -2.97
CA ALA A 14 2.29 3.63 -2.22
C ALA A 14 1.59 2.27 -2.08
N THR A 15 1.52 1.53 -3.19
CA THR A 15 0.89 0.21 -3.27
C THR A 15 1.61 -0.81 -2.38
N ARG A 16 2.95 -0.78 -2.32
CA ARG A 16 3.72 -1.69 -1.47
C ARG A 16 3.46 -1.42 0.00
N ILE A 17 3.41 -0.15 0.43
CA ILE A 17 3.07 0.22 1.82
C ILE A 17 1.66 -0.26 2.18
N TYR A 18 0.68 -0.02 1.29
CA TYR A 18 -0.69 -0.50 1.47
C TYR A 18 -0.73 -2.02 1.71
N TRP A 19 -0.09 -2.81 0.84
CA TRP A 19 -0.09 -4.26 0.96
C TRP A 19 0.66 -4.77 2.20
N THR A 20 1.75 -4.11 2.59
CA THR A 20 2.47 -4.46 3.83
C THR A 20 1.59 -4.24 5.06
N LEU A 21 0.88 -3.11 5.15
CA LEU A 21 -0.02 -2.84 6.28
C LEU A 21 -1.24 -3.77 6.29
N LYS A 22 -1.81 -4.04 5.11
CA LYS A 22 -2.92 -4.99 4.95
C LYS A 22 -2.52 -6.40 5.37
N LEU A 23 -1.34 -6.85 4.95
CA LEU A 23 -0.75 -8.11 5.36
C LEU A 23 -0.51 -8.16 6.87
N ALA A 24 -0.07 -7.05 7.47
CA ALA A 24 0.13 -6.92 8.91
C ALA A 24 -1.17 -6.79 9.73
N GLY A 25 -2.34 -6.89 9.09
CA GLY A 25 -3.62 -6.98 9.78
C GLY A 25 -4.48 -5.71 9.74
N LEU A 26 -3.97 -4.59 9.23
CA LEU A 26 -4.68 -3.32 9.25
C LEU A 26 -5.83 -3.29 8.22
N GLU A 27 -7.03 -2.96 8.67
CA GLU A 27 -8.26 -3.08 7.87
C GLU A 27 -8.66 -1.77 7.18
N HIS A 28 -8.51 -0.65 7.87
CA HIS A 28 -8.90 0.67 7.37
C HIS A 28 -7.73 1.33 6.65
N LEU A 29 -7.57 0.98 5.38
CA LEU A 29 -6.50 1.45 4.51
C LEU A 29 -7.06 2.03 3.22
N ALA A 30 -6.49 3.15 2.78
CA ALA A 30 -6.80 3.76 1.50
C ALA A 30 -5.52 4.29 0.83
N ILE A 31 -5.52 4.36 -0.49
CA ILE A 31 -4.50 5.06 -1.27
C ILE A 31 -5.12 6.37 -1.79
N LEU A 32 -4.39 7.46 -1.65
CA LEU A 32 -4.80 8.75 -2.18
C LEU A 32 -4.79 8.72 -3.72
N ASN A 33 -5.98 8.80 -4.34
CA ASN A 33 -6.11 8.82 -5.78
C ASN A 33 -5.41 10.04 -6.38
N GLY A 34 -4.53 9.83 -7.36
CA GLY A 34 -3.70 10.88 -7.96
C GLY A 34 -2.48 11.32 -7.14
N GLY A 35 -2.33 10.81 -5.91
CA GLY A 35 -1.18 11.07 -5.04
C GLY A 35 -1.01 12.54 -4.64
N TYR A 36 0.16 12.86 -4.07
CA TYR A 36 0.46 14.22 -3.60
C TYR A 36 0.39 15.27 -4.71
N ARG A 37 0.73 14.92 -5.97
CA ARG A 37 0.67 15.87 -7.08
C ARG A 37 -0.74 16.42 -7.28
N VAL A 38 -1.74 15.54 -7.34
CA VAL A 38 -3.13 15.97 -7.56
C VAL A 38 -3.65 16.72 -6.34
N TRP A 39 -3.33 16.26 -5.13
CA TRP A 39 -3.66 16.99 -3.90
C TRP A 39 -3.13 18.42 -3.96
N ASN A 40 -1.82 18.61 -4.16
CA ASN A 40 -1.21 19.94 -4.18
C ASN A 40 -1.70 20.84 -5.33
N ALA A 41 -2.22 20.26 -6.43
CA ALA A 41 -2.75 21.02 -7.55
C ALA A 41 -4.22 21.46 -7.34
N ASP A 42 -4.94 20.86 -6.40
CA ASP A 42 -6.34 21.16 -6.12
C ASP A 42 -6.45 22.38 -5.19
N PRO A 43 -7.02 23.52 -5.67
CA PRO A 43 -7.14 24.74 -4.88
C PRO A 43 -8.08 24.63 -3.68
N SER A 44 -8.89 23.57 -3.60
CA SER A 44 -9.78 23.30 -2.46
C SER A 44 -9.07 22.58 -1.31
N THR A 45 -7.84 22.09 -1.53
CA THR A 45 -7.06 21.39 -0.51
C THR A 45 -5.97 22.29 0.09
N THR A 46 -5.37 21.85 1.19
CA THR A 46 -4.27 22.58 1.85
C THR A 46 -3.14 21.63 2.21
N LEU A 47 -1.94 22.20 2.36
CA LEU A 47 -0.76 21.51 2.89
C LEU A 47 -0.38 22.09 4.24
N ALA A 48 -0.28 21.22 5.23
CA ALA A 48 0.40 21.52 6.48
C ALA A 48 1.92 21.52 6.25
N THR A 49 2.62 22.49 6.82
CA THR A 49 4.10 22.64 6.70
C THR A 49 4.80 22.63 8.05
N ASP A 50 4.02 22.71 9.12
CA ASP A 50 4.45 22.54 10.49
C ASP A 50 4.84 21.09 10.77
N LYS A 51 5.72 20.91 11.76
CA LYS A 51 6.13 19.59 12.22
C LYS A 51 4.95 18.96 12.95
N PRO A 52 4.49 17.75 12.56
CA PRO A 52 3.39 17.10 13.26
C PRO A 52 3.82 16.69 14.66
N GLU A 53 2.92 16.86 15.63
CA GLU A 53 3.01 16.19 16.93
C GLU A 53 2.52 14.76 16.79
N ILE A 54 3.41 13.79 17.02
CA ILE A 54 3.11 12.36 16.88
C ILE A 54 2.98 11.77 18.28
N VAL A 55 1.79 11.26 18.59
CA VAL A 55 1.55 10.46 19.81
C VAL A 55 1.77 8.99 19.46
N ALA A 56 2.57 8.29 20.26
CA ALA A 56 2.78 6.87 20.09
C ALA A 56 1.46 6.11 20.26
N ALA A 57 1.21 5.15 19.38
CA ALA A 57 0.03 4.27 19.43
C ALA A 57 0.48 2.82 19.47
N ASP A 58 -0.28 1.99 20.19
CA ASP A 58 -0.06 0.56 20.20
C ASP A 58 -0.53 -0.06 18.88
N PHE A 59 0.40 -0.68 18.16
CA PHE A 59 0.11 -1.47 16.97
C PHE A 59 0.64 -2.89 17.14
N LYS A 60 -0.26 -3.87 17.16
CA LYS A 60 0.08 -5.30 17.17
C LYS A 60 -0.22 -5.88 15.80
N ALA A 61 0.84 -6.21 15.05
CA ALA A 61 0.69 -6.84 13.75
C ALA A 61 0.03 -8.22 13.89
N GLN A 62 -0.98 -8.48 13.07
CA GLN A 62 -1.64 -9.78 12.91
C GLN A 62 -1.47 -10.20 11.46
N LEU A 63 -0.48 -11.07 11.22
CA LEU A 63 -0.17 -11.50 9.86
C LEU A 63 -1.37 -12.23 9.26
N ARG A 64 -1.75 -11.86 8.03
CA ARG A 64 -2.79 -12.52 7.23
C ARG A 64 -2.14 -13.48 6.22
N PRO A 65 -1.84 -14.74 6.58
CA PRO A 65 -1.05 -15.64 5.73
C PRO A 65 -1.72 -15.95 4.38
N GLY A 66 -3.05 -15.88 4.29
CA GLY A 66 -3.77 -16.04 3.02
C GLY A 66 -3.53 -14.93 1.98
N LEU A 67 -2.76 -13.89 2.32
CA LEU A 67 -2.30 -12.85 1.38
C LEU A 67 -0.84 -13.06 0.94
N LEU A 68 -0.21 -14.16 1.34
CA LEU A 68 1.14 -14.55 0.94
C LEU A 68 1.09 -15.88 0.20
N VAL A 69 1.93 -15.99 -0.83
CA VAL A 69 2.13 -17.22 -1.59
C VAL A 69 3.64 -17.42 -1.70
N SER A 70 4.12 -18.62 -1.39
CA SER A 70 5.53 -18.94 -1.50
C SER A 70 5.92 -19.27 -2.95
N SER A 71 7.22 -19.27 -3.25
CA SER A 71 7.71 -19.73 -4.55
C SER A 71 7.36 -21.19 -4.84
N ASP A 72 7.25 -22.02 -3.80
CA ASP A 72 6.92 -23.42 -3.93
C ASP A 72 5.43 -23.61 -4.25
N ASP A 73 4.56 -22.81 -3.63
CA ASP A 73 3.13 -22.77 -3.96
C ASP A 73 2.90 -22.30 -5.40
N VAL A 74 3.62 -21.27 -5.86
CA VAL A 74 3.54 -20.84 -7.27
C VAL A 74 3.98 -21.98 -8.19
N ARG A 75 5.08 -22.66 -7.87
CA ARG A 75 5.61 -23.76 -8.69
C ARG A 75 4.60 -24.89 -8.84
N SER A 76 3.86 -25.24 -7.79
CA SER A 76 2.89 -26.34 -7.84
C SER A 76 1.63 -26.02 -8.65
N HIS A 77 1.37 -24.75 -8.99
CA HIS A 77 0.18 -24.31 -9.71
C HIS A 77 0.47 -23.82 -11.14
N LEU A 78 1.70 -24.00 -11.66
CA LEU A 78 2.06 -23.55 -13.01
C LEU A 78 1.22 -24.20 -14.13
N ASP A 79 0.83 -25.47 -13.94
CA ASP A 79 0.04 -26.24 -14.91
C ASP A 79 -1.45 -26.32 -14.52
N ASP A 80 -1.87 -25.63 -13.46
CA ASP A 80 -3.25 -25.61 -12.99
C ASP A 80 -4.08 -24.56 -13.75
N GLY A 81 -4.89 -25.02 -14.69
CA GLY A 81 -5.80 -24.17 -15.47
C GLY A 81 -6.90 -23.46 -14.67
N SER A 82 -7.05 -23.76 -13.38
CA SER A 82 -7.96 -23.05 -12.48
C SER A 82 -7.30 -21.88 -11.73
N THR A 83 -5.97 -21.74 -11.81
CA THR A 83 -5.19 -20.66 -11.19
C THR A 83 -4.74 -19.64 -12.25
N VAL A 84 -4.92 -18.34 -11.97
CA VAL A 84 -4.43 -17.25 -12.83
C VAL A 84 -3.22 -16.59 -12.17
N LEU A 85 -2.09 -16.54 -12.89
CA LEU A 85 -0.88 -15.82 -12.51
C LEU A 85 -0.74 -14.59 -13.42
N LEU A 86 -0.57 -13.39 -12.84
CA LEU A 86 -0.51 -12.09 -13.53
C LEU A 86 0.90 -11.51 -13.57
#